data_AF-A0A7H9HQS5-F1
#
_entry.id   AF-A0A7H9HQS5-F1
#
_cell.length_a   1.000
_cell.length_b   1.000
_cell.length_c   1.000
_cell.angle_alpha   90.00
_cell.angle_beta   90.00
_cell.angle_gamma   90.00
#
_symmetry.space_group_name_H-M   'P 1'
#
loop_
_entity.id
_entity.type
_entity.pdbx_description
1 polymer ?
#
loop_
_entity_poly.entity_id
_entity_poly.type
_entity_poly.pdbx_seq_one_letter_code
_entity_poly.pdbx_strand_id
1 'polypeptide(L)'
;MGVKSRFTVVFEEAEDVGERLEALGDELRVRGGSDVVVQQRWVIDSLEPGIDGERRVTWSSGGIEGSKLARVVSATLSPGFNVYSTEIGQLSRSFETPFYQLYHSRDPQFREYVPVDLAGIWSRLDPGKCDIEVKMSGNRTEIAQWCLLRDNENITFRKEPDIDACEAGIFYLDTRDSIDVNLSGLRCKWSDDGVLQKCQKTTLFYKTSHFPFRSLDQPTVELETPVGLHPKMFIDLTNSHASEKCGYFLHLTLPVDLFVDRFQSSPLFLYGAQDLELPEYKLRNETWGSESLFELDAEQLNEITLHSRYVEPVAGNQSKTVDFTPLLFRACDSDEKTLLENPFYSRGLGYESFFTPNTIFGAFPLRSLEVTIPRPDTAHYETTKLVTLTCLLVSLVYILLKIIVKPRSGRHTAK
;
A
#
# COMPACT_ATOMS: atom_id res chain seq x y z
N MET A 1 10.77 -29.52 -9.41
CA MET A 1 10.18 -28.39 -8.69
C MET A 1 10.51 -28.61 -7.23
N GLY A 2 11.03 -27.60 -6.54
CA GLY A 2 11.37 -27.70 -5.12
C GLY A 2 10.51 -26.73 -4.31
N VAL A 3 9.75 -27.21 -3.34
CA VAL A 3 8.95 -26.39 -2.42
C VAL A 3 9.54 -26.47 -1.02
N LYS A 4 9.90 -25.31 -0.47
CA LYS A 4 10.41 -25.17 0.88
C LYS A 4 9.42 -24.35 1.70
N SER A 5 9.09 -24.81 2.89
CA SER A 5 8.22 -24.09 3.82
C SER A 5 9.02 -23.65 5.06
N ARG A 6 8.79 -22.41 5.49
CA ARG A 6 9.25 -21.88 6.76
C ARG A 6 8.07 -21.35 7.54
N PHE A 7 8.00 -21.75 8.80
CA PHE A 7 7.05 -21.25 9.77
C PHE A 7 7.78 -20.44 10.84
N THR A 8 7.41 -19.19 11.04
CA THR A 8 8.01 -18.34 12.08
C THR A 8 6.91 -17.93 13.06
N VAL A 9 7.15 -18.07 14.35
CA VAL A 9 6.32 -17.47 15.40
C VAL A 9 7.18 -16.55 16.24
N VAL A 10 6.65 -15.36 16.54
CA VAL A 10 7.30 -14.40 17.42
C VAL A 10 6.40 -14.09 18.61
N PHE A 11 7.00 -14.20 19.80
CA PHE A 11 6.42 -13.83 21.08
C PHE A 11 7.09 -12.57 21.64
N GLU A 12 6.43 -11.91 22.59
CA GLU A 12 6.99 -10.73 23.26
C GLU A 12 8.07 -11.18 24.24
N GLU A 13 7.78 -12.21 25.05
CA GLU A 13 8.67 -12.66 26.13
C GLU A 13 9.14 -14.11 25.96
N ALA A 14 10.22 -14.47 26.65
CA ALA A 14 10.81 -15.80 26.58
C ALA A 14 9.92 -16.89 27.22
N GLU A 15 9.20 -16.53 28.29
CA GLU A 15 8.29 -17.41 29.02
C GLU A 15 7.14 -17.89 28.13
N ASP A 16 6.65 -17.02 27.24
CA ASP A 16 5.57 -17.35 26.31
C ASP A 16 5.94 -18.53 25.39
N VAL A 17 7.21 -18.68 25.02
CA VAL A 17 7.66 -19.83 24.22
C VAL A 17 7.40 -21.13 24.98
N GLY A 18 7.75 -21.18 26.27
CA GLY A 18 7.56 -22.39 27.10
C GLY A 18 6.10 -22.67 27.42
N GLU A 19 5.30 -21.61 27.60
CA GLU A 19 3.88 -21.74 27.95
C GLU A 19 3.00 -22.04 26.74
N ARG A 20 3.35 -21.56 25.54
CA ARG A 20 2.48 -21.59 24.36
C ARG A 20 2.90 -22.57 23.28
N LEU A 21 4.14 -23.07 23.31
CA LEU A 21 4.63 -24.11 22.40
C LEU A 21 4.48 -25.50 23.01
N GLU A 22 3.93 -26.42 22.23
CA GLU A 22 3.83 -27.84 22.59
C GLU A 22 4.27 -28.71 21.41
N ALA A 23 5.21 -29.61 21.63
CA ALA A 23 5.60 -30.62 20.64
C ALA A 23 4.77 -31.89 20.84
N LEU A 24 3.96 -32.23 19.84
CA LEU A 24 3.05 -33.37 19.83
C LEU A 24 3.52 -34.39 18.78
N GLY A 25 4.51 -35.22 19.16
CA GLY A 25 5.15 -36.14 18.21
C GLY A 25 5.92 -35.37 17.13
N ASP A 26 5.44 -35.46 15.89
CA ASP A 26 6.03 -34.80 14.72
C ASP A 26 5.40 -33.44 14.39
N GLU A 27 4.50 -32.95 15.24
CA GLU A 27 3.80 -31.69 15.06
C GLU A 27 4.19 -30.67 16.15
N LEU A 28 4.25 -29.39 15.79
CA LEU A 28 4.37 -28.27 16.72
C LEU A 28 3.03 -27.57 16.83
N ARG A 29 2.45 -27.55 18.04
CA ARG A 29 1.25 -26.78 18.34
C ARG A 29 1.64 -25.49 19.04
N VAL A 30 1.11 -24.38 18.54
CA VAL A 30 1.34 -23.04 19.07
C VAL A 30 0.00 -22.45 19.46
N ARG A 31 -0.10 -22.00 20.71
CA ARG A 31 -1.26 -21.24 21.20
C ARG A 31 -1.05 -19.76 20.95
N GLY A 32 -2.10 -19.07 20.53
CA GLY A 32 -2.09 -17.63 20.32
C GLY A 32 -1.98 -16.85 21.61
N GLY A 33 -1.91 -15.53 21.48
CA GLY A 33 -1.74 -14.57 22.56
C GLY A 33 -2.25 -13.19 22.21
N SER A 34 -1.95 -12.21 23.06
CA SER A 34 -2.34 -10.81 22.85
C SER A 34 -1.62 -10.15 21.67
N ASP A 35 -0.37 -10.53 21.38
CA ASP A 35 0.44 -9.95 20.30
C ASP A 35 1.28 -10.98 19.54
N VAL A 36 0.85 -12.25 19.49
CA VAL A 36 1.61 -13.32 18.81
C VAL A 36 1.48 -13.21 17.31
N VAL A 37 2.62 -13.11 16.62
CA VAL A 37 2.66 -13.00 15.15
C VAL A 37 3.19 -14.29 14.55
N VAL A 38 2.48 -14.76 13.54
CA VAL A 38 2.84 -15.94 12.77
C VAL A 38 3.16 -15.52 11.34
N GLN A 39 4.33 -15.92 10.86
CA GLN A 39 4.68 -15.88 9.44
C GLN A 39 4.69 -17.29 8.88
N GLN A 40 4.00 -17.50 7.77
CA GLN A 40 4.19 -18.70 6.95
C GLN A 40 4.78 -18.28 5.61
N ARG A 41 5.90 -18.90 5.23
CA ARG A 41 6.62 -18.57 4.01
C ARG A 41 6.87 -19.83 3.19
N TRP A 42 6.56 -19.76 1.91
CA TRP A 42 6.87 -20.78 0.92
C TRP A 42 7.85 -20.22 -0.10
N VAL A 43 8.84 -21.02 -0.45
CA VAL A 43 9.78 -20.73 -1.52
C VAL A 43 9.68 -21.86 -2.52
N ILE A 44 9.35 -21.52 -3.76
CA ILE A 44 9.07 -22.46 -4.81
C ILE A 44 10.03 -22.19 -5.96
N ASP A 45 10.87 -23.18 -6.26
CA ASP A 45 11.78 -23.17 -7.39
C ASP A 45 11.13 -24.01 -8.53
N SER A 46 10.60 -23.34 -9.55
CA SER A 46 9.97 -23.97 -10.72
C SER A 46 11.01 -24.44 -11.75
N LEU A 47 10.65 -25.47 -12.51
CA LEU A 47 11.43 -25.96 -13.65
C LEU A 47 10.98 -25.33 -14.98
N GLU A 48 9.78 -24.73 -15.01
CA GLU A 48 9.28 -24.01 -16.17
C GLU A 48 9.87 -22.59 -16.20
N PRO A 49 10.07 -22.01 -17.41
CA PRO A 49 10.44 -20.61 -17.53
C PRO A 49 9.36 -19.77 -16.84
N GLY A 50 9.79 -18.98 -15.85
CA GLY A 50 8.89 -18.10 -15.11
C GLY A 50 8.67 -16.79 -15.84
N ILE A 51 8.50 -15.71 -15.08
CA ILE A 51 8.33 -14.38 -15.67
C ILE A 51 9.69 -13.78 -16.06
N ASP A 52 9.72 -12.94 -17.09
CA ASP A 52 10.88 -12.10 -17.36
C ASP A 52 10.85 -10.93 -16.34
N GLY A 53 11.98 -10.58 -15.73
CA GLY A 53 12.01 -9.55 -14.68
C GLY A 53 11.38 -9.95 -13.34
N GLU A 54 10.85 -8.95 -12.62
CA GLU A 54 10.33 -9.08 -11.25
C GLU A 54 8.86 -8.65 -11.15
N ARG A 55 8.09 -9.40 -10.37
CA ARG A 55 6.70 -9.06 -10.00
C ARG A 55 6.50 -9.22 -8.51
N ARG A 56 5.89 -8.21 -7.88
CA ARG A 56 5.54 -8.20 -6.46
C ARG A 56 4.05 -8.00 -6.34
N VAL A 57 3.33 -8.94 -5.74
CA VAL A 57 1.91 -8.85 -5.42
C VAL A 57 1.77 -8.76 -3.90
N THR A 58 1.01 -7.79 -3.41
CA THR A 58 0.84 -7.57 -1.97
C THR A 58 -0.63 -7.38 -1.64
N TRP A 59 -1.02 -7.80 -0.45
CA TRP A 59 -2.32 -7.55 0.15
C TRP A 59 -2.09 -7.14 1.60
N SER A 60 -2.61 -5.97 1.98
CA SER A 60 -2.73 -5.60 3.38
C SER A 60 -4.18 -5.30 3.71
N SER A 61 -4.71 -6.07 4.65
CA SER A 61 -6.05 -5.87 5.20
C SER A 61 -6.05 -4.94 6.41
N GLY A 62 -4.87 -4.52 6.87
CA GLY A 62 -4.68 -3.88 8.18
C GLY A 62 -4.77 -4.88 9.34
N GLY A 63 -4.89 -6.18 9.08
CA GLY A 63 -5.10 -7.21 10.11
C GLY A 63 -3.99 -7.30 11.16
N ILE A 64 -2.79 -6.82 10.83
CA ILE A 64 -1.61 -6.82 11.71
C ILE A 64 -1.14 -5.41 12.12
N GLU A 65 -1.83 -4.33 11.72
CA GLU A 65 -1.33 -2.95 11.89
C GLU A 65 -1.15 -2.49 13.35
N GLY A 66 -1.87 -3.11 14.29
CA GLY A 66 -1.78 -2.79 15.72
C GLY A 66 -0.70 -3.56 16.48
N SER A 67 -0.07 -4.56 15.86
CA SER A 67 0.88 -5.45 16.54
C SER A 67 2.27 -4.83 16.64
N LYS A 68 2.88 -4.89 17.83
CA LYS A 68 4.27 -4.44 18.00
C LYS A 68 5.24 -5.42 17.35
N LEU A 69 4.92 -6.72 17.46
CA LEU A 69 5.72 -7.81 16.92
C LEU A 69 5.57 -7.95 15.41
N ALA A 70 4.48 -7.46 14.80
CA ALA A 70 4.31 -7.58 13.35
C ALA A 70 5.48 -6.94 12.62
N ARG A 71 5.87 -5.73 13.03
CA ARG A 71 6.98 -4.97 12.43
C ARG A 71 8.37 -5.58 12.63
N VAL A 72 8.48 -6.64 13.43
CA VAL A 72 9.72 -7.41 13.61
C VAL A 72 9.93 -8.34 12.42
N VAL A 73 8.86 -9.01 11.96
CA VAL A 73 8.94 -10.07 10.94
C VAL A 73 8.17 -9.78 9.65
N SER A 74 7.33 -8.74 9.61
CA SER A 74 6.53 -8.37 8.45
C SER A 74 7.17 -7.25 7.63
N ALA A 75 6.96 -7.31 6.31
CA ALA A 75 7.20 -6.18 5.44
C ALA A 75 6.22 -5.03 5.75
N THR A 76 6.57 -3.81 5.36
CA THR A 76 5.60 -2.70 5.30
C THR A 76 4.92 -2.76 3.94
N LEU A 77 3.61 -2.98 3.93
CA LEU A 77 2.81 -3.11 2.72
C LEU A 77 1.90 -1.89 2.58
N SER A 78 1.66 -1.45 1.35
CA SER A 78 0.61 -0.49 1.05
C SER A 78 -0.76 -1.13 1.32
N PRO A 79 -1.75 -0.39 1.88
CA PRO A 79 -3.09 -0.90 2.09
C PRO A 79 -3.73 -1.46 0.81
N GLY A 80 -4.60 -2.47 0.97
CA GLY A 80 -5.31 -3.12 -0.12
C GLY A 80 -4.42 -4.02 -0.98
N PHE A 81 -4.89 -4.33 -2.19
CA PHE A 81 -4.22 -5.23 -3.13
C PHE A 81 -3.35 -4.42 -4.09
N ASN A 82 -2.06 -4.72 -4.20
CA ASN A 82 -1.14 -4.02 -5.10
C ASN A 82 -0.32 -5.01 -5.91
N VAL A 83 -0.16 -4.75 -7.20
CA VAL A 83 0.65 -5.53 -8.14
C VAL A 83 1.66 -4.60 -8.78
N TYR A 84 2.94 -4.85 -8.50
CA TYR A 84 4.08 -4.17 -9.08
C TYR A 84 4.75 -5.12 -10.08
N SER A 85 5.07 -4.62 -11.27
CA SER A 85 5.76 -5.40 -12.32
C SER A 85 6.85 -4.56 -12.98
N THR A 86 8.07 -5.09 -13.12
CA THR A 86 9.10 -4.43 -13.93
C THR A 86 8.85 -4.60 -15.44
N GLU A 87 8.06 -5.60 -15.82
CA GLU A 87 7.61 -5.77 -17.20
C GLU A 87 6.49 -4.78 -17.51
N ILE A 88 6.82 -3.79 -18.34
CA ILE A 88 5.88 -2.75 -18.77
C ILE A 88 4.88 -3.33 -19.78
N GLY A 89 3.60 -2.98 -19.64
CA GLY A 89 2.53 -3.31 -20.58
C GLY A 89 1.82 -4.65 -20.33
N GLN A 90 2.16 -5.38 -19.26
CA GLN A 90 1.49 -6.65 -18.93
C GLN A 90 0.28 -6.51 -18.00
N LEU A 91 0.20 -5.42 -17.23
CA LEU A 91 -0.90 -5.21 -16.28
C LEU A 91 -1.99 -4.33 -16.89
N SER A 92 -3.21 -4.85 -16.99
CA SER A 92 -4.39 -4.05 -17.33
C SER A 92 -4.76 -3.09 -16.19
N ARG A 93 -5.40 -1.96 -16.52
CA ARG A 93 -5.86 -0.94 -15.53
C ARG A 93 -4.78 -0.43 -14.59
N SER A 94 -3.54 -0.37 -15.07
CA SER A 94 -2.38 0.03 -14.30
C SER A 94 -1.89 1.41 -14.76
N PHE A 95 -0.83 1.91 -14.13
CA PHE A 95 -0.03 3.00 -14.67
C PHE A 95 1.46 2.68 -14.51
N GLU A 96 2.29 3.38 -15.26
CA GLU A 96 3.73 3.14 -15.34
C GLU A 96 4.50 4.20 -14.56
N THR A 97 5.54 3.75 -13.89
CA THR A 97 6.61 4.56 -13.28
C THR A 97 7.94 4.17 -13.93
N PRO A 98 9.04 4.91 -13.68
CA PRO A 98 10.36 4.53 -14.19
C PRO A 98 10.87 3.17 -13.71
N PHE A 99 10.33 2.64 -12.62
CA PHE A 99 10.80 1.39 -11.99
C PHE A 99 9.85 0.22 -12.16
N TYR A 100 8.54 0.48 -12.25
CA TYR A 100 7.51 -0.54 -12.30
C TYR A 100 6.19 -0.03 -12.89
N GLN A 101 5.38 -0.96 -13.37
CA GLN A 101 3.95 -0.79 -13.61
C GLN A 101 3.17 -1.18 -12.33
N LEU A 102 2.19 -0.37 -11.94
CA LEU A 102 1.41 -0.53 -10.72
C LEU A 102 -0.09 -0.68 -11.03
N TYR A 103 -0.66 -1.79 -10.57
CA TYR A 103 -2.10 -1.97 -10.41
C TYR A 103 -2.45 -2.02 -8.92
N HIS A 104 -3.54 -1.38 -8.53
CA HIS A 104 -4.05 -1.45 -7.17
C HIS A 104 -5.56 -1.81 -7.20
N SER A 105 -6.06 -2.41 -6.14
CA SER A 105 -7.46 -2.77 -5.97
C SER A 105 -7.79 -2.83 -4.48
N ARG A 106 -9.07 -2.65 -4.14
CA ARG A 106 -9.55 -2.81 -2.77
C ARG A 106 -9.82 -4.26 -2.42
N ASP A 107 -9.98 -5.11 -3.43
CA ASP A 107 -10.29 -6.52 -3.26
C ASP A 107 -9.07 -7.38 -3.62
N PRO A 108 -8.81 -8.47 -2.89
CA PRO A 108 -7.68 -9.36 -3.19
C PRO A 108 -7.96 -10.15 -4.47
N GLN A 109 -7.08 -10.01 -5.48
CA GLN A 109 -7.22 -10.66 -6.80
C GLN A 109 -6.02 -11.54 -7.14
N PHE A 110 -5.46 -12.26 -6.16
CA PHE A 110 -4.24 -13.07 -6.34
C PHE A 110 -4.27 -14.00 -7.56
N ARG A 111 -5.40 -14.67 -7.81
CA ARG A 111 -5.54 -15.65 -8.92
C ARG A 111 -5.39 -15.04 -10.31
N GLU A 112 -5.62 -13.74 -10.46
CA GLU A 112 -5.49 -13.04 -11.73
C GLU A 112 -4.02 -12.75 -12.07
N TYR A 113 -3.21 -12.45 -11.04
CA TYR A 113 -1.85 -11.94 -11.21
C TYR A 113 -0.74 -12.93 -10.84
N VAL A 114 -1.10 -13.99 -10.12
CA VAL A 114 -0.20 -15.09 -9.76
C VAL A 114 -0.75 -16.37 -10.39
N PRO A 115 -0.29 -16.69 -11.62
CA PRO A 115 -0.96 -17.67 -12.50
C PRO A 115 -0.82 -19.12 -12.05
N VAL A 116 -0.09 -19.41 -10.97
CA VAL A 116 0.21 -20.78 -10.56
C VAL A 116 -0.16 -21.02 -9.10
N ASP A 117 -1.16 -21.89 -8.89
CA ASP A 117 -1.44 -22.49 -7.57
C ASP A 117 -0.50 -23.66 -7.33
N LEU A 118 0.74 -23.34 -7.01
CA LEU A 118 1.75 -24.36 -6.74
C LEU A 118 1.42 -25.01 -5.40
N ALA A 119 1.17 -26.32 -5.43
CA ALA A 119 0.89 -27.16 -4.25
C ALA A 119 -0.40 -26.80 -3.46
N GLY A 120 -1.37 -26.12 -4.08
CA GLY A 120 -2.63 -25.78 -3.41
C GLY A 120 -2.49 -24.72 -2.32
N ILE A 121 -1.41 -23.93 -2.35
CA ILE A 121 -1.10 -22.88 -1.37
C ILE A 121 -2.22 -21.84 -1.31
N TRP A 122 -2.94 -21.56 -2.41
CA TRP A 122 -4.04 -20.58 -2.36
C TRP A 122 -5.13 -20.95 -1.36
N SER A 123 -5.36 -22.24 -1.13
CA SER A 123 -6.33 -22.70 -0.13
C SER A 123 -5.87 -22.48 1.32
N ARG A 124 -4.57 -22.20 1.51
CA ARG A 124 -3.91 -21.99 2.81
C ARG A 124 -3.75 -20.52 3.16
N LEU A 125 -3.96 -19.62 2.20
CA LEU A 125 -3.89 -18.17 2.43
C LEU A 125 -5.21 -17.66 3.00
N ASP A 126 -5.13 -16.77 3.99
CA ASP A 126 -6.30 -16.12 4.58
C ASP A 126 -6.21 -14.58 4.44
N PRO A 127 -6.56 -14.02 3.26
CA PRO A 127 -6.55 -12.56 3.08
C PRO A 127 -7.56 -11.83 3.97
N GLY A 128 -8.52 -12.53 4.60
CA GLY A 128 -9.45 -11.91 5.53
C GLY A 128 -8.82 -11.58 6.89
N LYS A 129 -7.74 -12.28 7.27
CA LYS A 129 -7.07 -12.11 8.57
C LYS A 129 -5.60 -11.70 8.46
N CYS A 130 -4.97 -11.96 7.32
CA CYS A 130 -3.53 -11.88 7.16
C CYS A 130 -3.13 -10.90 6.07
N ASP A 131 -1.93 -10.35 6.24
CA ASP A 131 -1.24 -9.64 5.19
C ASP A 131 -0.42 -10.63 4.37
N ILE A 132 -0.36 -10.45 3.06
CA ILE A 132 0.22 -11.43 2.12
C ILE A 132 1.13 -10.70 1.15
N GLU A 133 2.28 -11.32 0.87
CA GLU A 133 3.21 -10.90 -0.17
C GLU A 133 3.59 -12.09 -1.04
N VAL A 134 3.60 -11.88 -2.35
CA VAL A 134 4.09 -12.82 -3.35
C VAL A 134 5.16 -12.11 -4.18
N LYS A 135 6.36 -12.66 -4.23
CA LYS A 135 7.45 -12.19 -5.08
C LYS A 135 7.76 -13.24 -6.12
N MET A 136 7.83 -12.82 -7.37
CA MET A 136 8.17 -13.66 -8.50
C MET A 136 9.38 -13.03 -9.20
N SER A 137 10.41 -13.84 -9.45
CA SER A 137 11.61 -13.41 -10.16
C SER A 137 12.20 -14.61 -10.90
N GLY A 138 12.17 -14.58 -12.23
CA GLY A 138 12.52 -15.74 -13.03
C GLY A 138 11.68 -16.95 -12.64
N ASN A 139 12.33 -18.09 -12.38
CA ASN A 139 11.66 -19.34 -12.00
C ASN A 139 11.38 -19.49 -10.50
N ARG A 140 11.63 -18.45 -9.69
CA ARG A 140 11.48 -18.49 -8.24
C ARG A 140 10.27 -17.68 -7.80
N THR A 141 9.41 -18.30 -7.01
CA THR A 141 8.26 -17.67 -6.36
C THR A 141 8.39 -17.78 -4.85
N GLU A 142 8.29 -16.66 -4.16
CA GLU A 142 8.26 -16.58 -2.71
C GLU A 142 6.90 -16.05 -2.27
N ILE A 143 6.22 -16.80 -1.41
CA ILE A 143 4.92 -16.42 -0.83
C ILE A 143 5.13 -16.28 0.66
N ALA A 144 4.73 -15.16 1.25
CA ALA A 144 4.73 -14.95 2.68
C ALA A 144 3.36 -14.47 3.12
N GLN A 145 2.84 -15.02 4.22
CA GLN A 145 1.68 -14.48 4.91
C GLN A 145 1.99 -14.21 6.37
N TRP A 146 1.46 -13.12 6.90
CA TRP A 146 1.62 -12.69 8.29
C TRP A 146 0.25 -12.52 8.93
N CYS A 147 0.05 -13.20 10.05
CA CYS A 147 -1.23 -13.24 10.76
C CYS A 147 -1.01 -13.00 12.25
N LEU A 148 -1.98 -12.38 12.92
CA LEU A 148 -2.07 -12.42 14.38
C LEU A 148 -2.72 -13.73 14.81
N LEU A 149 -2.10 -14.41 15.78
CA LEU A 149 -2.67 -15.59 16.42
C LEU A 149 -3.24 -15.18 17.78
N ARG A 150 -4.56 -15.06 17.86
CA ARG A 150 -5.25 -14.51 19.06
C ARG A 150 -5.33 -15.54 20.19
N ASP A 151 -5.60 -15.10 21.43
CA ASP A 151 -5.61 -15.95 22.64
C ASP A 151 -6.44 -17.25 22.54
N ASN A 152 -7.54 -17.23 21.79
CA ASN A 152 -8.43 -18.38 21.61
C ASN A 152 -8.10 -19.24 20.37
N GLU A 153 -7.08 -18.86 19.62
CA GLU A 153 -6.64 -19.54 18.41
C GLU A 153 -5.42 -20.41 18.71
N ASN A 154 -5.29 -21.48 17.96
CA ASN A 154 -4.08 -22.27 17.92
C ASN A 154 -3.76 -22.61 16.47
N ILE A 155 -2.48 -22.85 16.23
CA ILE A 155 -2.00 -23.32 14.94
C ILE A 155 -1.09 -24.51 15.18
N THR A 156 -1.30 -25.54 14.37
CA THR A 156 -0.46 -26.73 14.37
C THR A 156 0.36 -26.73 13.09
N PHE A 157 1.65 -26.93 13.24
CA PHE A 157 2.60 -26.97 12.14
C PHE A 157 3.26 -28.33 12.05
N ARG A 158 3.33 -28.85 10.82
CA ARG A 158 3.95 -30.14 10.48
C ARG A 158 4.47 -30.09 9.05
N LYS A 159 5.38 -30.99 8.71
CA LYS A 159 5.79 -31.17 7.31
C LYS A 159 4.64 -31.79 6.52
N GLU A 160 4.20 -31.11 5.47
CA GLU A 160 3.19 -31.62 4.55
C GLU A 160 3.83 -32.45 3.42
N PRO A 161 3.12 -33.43 2.83
CA PRO A 161 3.70 -34.35 1.85
C PRO A 161 4.22 -33.69 0.56
N ASP A 162 3.66 -32.53 0.21
CA ASP A 162 3.97 -31.71 -0.95
C ASP A 162 5.14 -30.73 -0.73
N ILE A 163 5.74 -30.75 0.47
CA ILE A 163 6.84 -29.86 0.86
C ILE A 163 8.14 -30.64 0.99
N ASP A 164 9.16 -30.30 0.20
CA ASP A 164 10.45 -30.98 0.21
C ASP A 164 11.22 -30.74 1.51
N ALA A 165 11.32 -29.47 1.93
CA ALA A 165 12.03 -29.06 3.14
C ALA A 165 11.18 -28.14 4.01
N CYS A 166 11.18 -28.40 5.31
CA CYS A 166 10.33 -27.72 6.27
C CYS A 166 11.14 -27.30 7.51
N GLU A 167 11.03 -26.04 7.89
CA GLU A 167 11.68 -25.45 9.06
C GLU A 167 10.70 -24.60 9.86
N ALA A 168 10.81 -24.63 11.19
CA ALA A 168 10.10 -23.72 12.08
C ALA A 168 11.08 -22.93 12.93
N GLY A 169 10.88 -21.62 13.00
CA GLY A 169 11.56 -20.70 13.92
C GLY A 169 10.58 -20.19 14.97
N ILE A 170 10.85 -20.46 16.23
CA ILE A 170 10.02 -20.05 17.35
C ILE A 170 10.85 -19.09 18.18
N PHE A 171 10.53 -17.81 18.11
CA PHE A 171 11.35 -16.74 18.64
C PHE A 171 10.58 -15.91 19.66
N TYR A 172 11.33 -15.26 20.56
CA TYR A 172 10.86 -14.12 21.32
C TYR A 172 11.76 -12.92 21.02
N LEU A 173 11.22 -11.72 21.24
CA LEU A 173 11.97 -10.49 21.06
C LEU A 173 12.93 -10.30 22.25
N ASP A 174 14.23 -10.46 22.01
CA ASP A 174 15.26 -10.33 23.05
C ASP A 174 15.59 -8.85 23.26
N THR A 175 16.03 -8.19 22.19
CA THR A 175 16.25 -6.74 22.19
C THR A 175 15.85 -6.12 20.86
N ARG A 176 15.42 -4.86 20.93
CA ARG A 176 15.16 -4.03 19.77
C ARG A 176 15.62 -2.61 20.03
N ASP A 177 16.51 -2.14 19.18
CA ASP A 177 16.75 -0.70 18.97
C ASP A 177 16.06 -0.27 17.67
N SER A 178 16.03 1.03 17.39
CA SER A 178 15.43 1.67 16.20
C SER A 178 15.51 0.81 14.93
N ILE A 179 16.71 0.32 14.59
CA ILE A 179 16.95 -0.55 13.43
C ILE A 179 17.45 -1.95 13.78
N ASP A 180 18.12 -2.13 14.92
CA ASP A 180 18.74 -3.41 15.29
C ASP A 180 17.72 -4.30 16.00
N VAL A 181 17.54 -5.52 15.51
CA VAL A 181 16.62 -6.49 16.08
C VAL A 181 17.37 -7.76 16.42
N ASN A 182 17.17 -8.22 17.65
CA ASN A 182 17.66 -9.48 18.14
C ASN A 182 16.50 -10.40 18.55
N LEU A 183 16.44 -11.56 17.91
CA LEU A 183 15.49 -12.61 18.21
C LEU A 183 16.22 -13.82 18.78
N SER A 184 15.79 -14.28 19.94
CA SER A 184 16.30 -15.49 20.57
C SER A 184 15.20 -16.55 20.59
N GLY A 185 15.57 -17.82 20.46
CA GLY A 185 14.55 -18.87 20.37
C GLY A 185 15.05 -20.23 19.93
N LEU A 186 14.16 -20.96 19.25
CA LEU A 186 14.34 -22.33 18.81
C LEU A 186 14.16 -22.42 17.29
N ARG A 187 15.03 -23.20 16.65
CA ARG A 187 14.86 -23.62 15.26
C ARG A 187 14.65 -25.12 15.20
N CYS A 188 13.53 -25.53 14.67
CA CYS A 188 13.14 -26.92 14.48
C CYS A 188 13.15 -27.24 12.98
N LYS A 189 13.57 -28.46 12.63
CA LYS A 189 13.61 -28.94 11.25
C LYS A 189 12.93 -30.29 11.17
N TRP A 190 12.34 -30.60 10.02
CA TRP A 190 11.79 -31.92 9.75
C TRP A 190 12.74 -32.68 8.83
N SER A 191 12.84 -33.99 9.04
CA SER A 191 13.54 -34.89 8.12
C SER A 191 12.78 -35.05 6.81
N ASP A 192 13.40 -35.74 5.85
CA ASP A 192 12.75 -36.09 4.59
C ASP A 192 11.48 -36.94 4.83
N ASP A 193 11.53 -37.83 5.83
CA ASP A 193 10.42 -38.68 6.27
C ASP A 193 9.33 -37.96 7.09
N GLY A 194 9.45 -36.65 7.29
CA GLY A 194 8.48 -35.86 8.05
C GLY A 194 8.57 -36.00 9.57
N VAL A 195 9.68 -36.53 10.09
CA VAL A 195 9.93 -36.64 11.53
C VAL A 195 10.52 -35.33 12.06
N LEU A 196 9.95 -34.82 13.15
CA LEU A 196 10.44 -33.61 13.81
C LEU A 196 11.81 -33.87 14.46
N GLN A 197 12.84 -33.18 13.98
CA GLN A 197 14.17 -33.26 14.57
C GLN A 197 14.25 -32.41 15.85
N LYS A 198 15.24 -32.73 16.70
CA LYS A 198 15.50 -31.96 17.92
C LYS A 198 15.74 -30.49 17.59
N CYS A 199 14.88 -29.62 18.13
CA CYS A 199 15.01 -28.18 17.99
C CYS A 199 16.32 -27.67 18.62
N GLN A 200 16.96 -26.74 17.92
CA GLN A 200 18.22 -26.13 18.34
C GLN A 200 17.97 -24.72 18.84
N LYS A 201 18.63 -24.34 19.94
CA LYS A 201 18.65 -22.93 20.36
C LYS A 201 19.33 -22.10 19.28
N THR A 202 18.75 -20.95 18.96
CA THR A 202 19.25 -20.04 17.93
C THR A 202 19.03 -18.61 18.38
N THR A 203 19.90 -17.74 17.91
CA THR A 203 19.78 -16.29 18.05
C THR A 203 19.97 -15.70 16.65
N LEU A 204 19.19 -14.68 16.33
CA LEU A 204 19.14 -14.07 15.02
C LEU A 204 19.18 -12.55 15.19
N PHE A 205 20.28 -11.97 14.73
CA PHE A 205 20.53 -10.54 14.75
C PHE A 205 20.46 -10.01 13.32
N TYR A 206 19.66 -8.97 13.11
CA TYR A 206 19.46 -8.36 11.79
C TYR A 206 19.00 -6.91 11.94
N LYS A 207 19.11 -6.15 10.85
CA LYS A 207 18.62 -4.78 10.78
C LYS A 207 17.31 -4.70 9.99
N THR A 208 16.43 -3.79 10.40
CA THR A 208 15.18 -3.49 9.70
C THR A 208 15.26 -2.15 8.97
N SER A 209 14.81 -2.10 7.71
CA SER A 209 14.69 -0.84 6.98
C SER A 209 13.44 -0.06 7.35
N HIS A 210 12.42 -0.68 7.97
CA HIS A 210 11.19 -0.02 8.38
C HIS A 210 10.99 -0.12 9.88
N PHE A 211 10.66 1.00 10.51
CA PHE A 211 10.27 1.04 11.90
C PHE A 211 9.13 2.06 12.12
N PRO A 212 8.25 1.83 13.10
CA PRO A 212 7.26 2.84 13.47
C PRO A 212 7.97 4.01 14.14
N PHE A 213 7.82 5.22 13.60
CA PHE A 213 8.39 6.41 14.22
C PHE A 213 7.51 6.83 15.40
N ARG A 214 8.07 6.71 16.61
CA ARG A 214 7.40 7.15 17.85
C ARG A 214 8.05 8.42 18.36
N SER A 215 7.51 9.55 17.96
CA SER A 215 7.75 10.85 18.60
C SER A 215 6.65 11.12 19.63
N LEU A 216 6.97 11.91 20.66
CA LEU A 216 5.96 12.50 21.54
C LEU A 216 5.02 13.42 20.75
N ASP A 217 5.56 14.08 19.72
CA ASP A 217 4.83 14.94 18.80
C ASP A 217 4.66 14.21 17.46
N GLN A 218 3.58 13.44 17.36
CA GLN A 218 3.22 12.78 16.10
C GLN A 218 2.63 13.82 15.12
N PRO A 219 3.10 13.86 13.86
CA PRO A 219 2.47 14.64 12.82
C PRO A 219 1.00 14.30 12.66
N THR A 220 0.18 15.32 12.43
CA THR A 220 -1.23 15.15 12.07
C THR A 220 -1.41 15.37 10.58
N VAL A 221 -2.37 14.64 10.00
CA VAL A 221 -2.79 14.82 8.62
C VAL A 221 -4.30 14.98 8.61
N GLU A 222 -4.78 16.11 8.10
CA GLU A 222 -6.20 16.47 8.12
C GLU A 222 -6.64 17.04 6.78
N LEU A 223 -7.92 16.86 6.45
CA LEU A 223 -8.56 17.48 5.29
C LEU A 223 -9.25 18.78 5.71
N GLU A 224 -9.13 19.81 4.87
CA GLU A 224 -9.93 21.03 5.01
C GLU A 224 -11.43 20.70 4.95
N THR A 225 -12.20 21.29 5.86
CA THR A 225 -13.66 21.15 5.89
C THR A 225 -14.33 22.52 5.73
N PRO A 226 -15.35 22.65 4.86
CA PRO A 226 -15.96 21.61 4.01
C PRO A 226 -15.09 21.24 2.80
N VAL A 227 -15.13 19.98 2.39
CA VAL A 227 -14.37 19.50 1.22
C VAL A 227 -15.03 19.99 -0.08
N GLY A 228 -14.29 20.79 -0.85
CA GLY A 228 -14.70 21.26 -2.18
C GLY A 228 -14.18 20.38 -3.32
N LEU A 229 -14.24 20.91 -4.56
CA LEU A 229 -13.69 20.23 -5.73
C LEU A 229 -12.16 20.08 -5.70
N HIS A 230 -11.48 20.92 -4.90
CA HIS A 230 -10.05 20.85 -4.66
C HIS A 230 -9.80 20.53 -3.18
N PRO A 231 -9.87 19.25 -2.75
CA PRO A 231 -9.62 18.88 -1.36
C PRO A 231 -8.20 19.28 -0.96
N LYS A 232 -8.07 20.06 0.12
CA LYS A 232 -6.78 20.42 0.69
C LYS A 232 -6.46 19.53 1.86
N MET A 233 -5.26 18.98 1.86
CA MET A 233 -4.71 18.16 2.92
C MET A 233 -3.60 18.93 3.60
N PHE A 234 -3.72 19.09 4.92
CA PHE A 234 -2.72 19.73 5.76
C PHE A 234 -1.93 18.67 6.52
N ILE A 235 -0.60 18.80 6.50
CA ILE A 235 0.32 17.93 7.22
C ILE A 235 1.12 18.79 8.19
N ASP A 236 0.86 18.62 9.48
CA ASP A 236 1.52 19.40 10.52
C ASP A 236 2.85 18.75 10.92
N LEU A 237 3.95 19.36 10.47
CA LEU A 237 5.32 19.01 10.85
C LEU A 237 5.97 20.10 11.71
N THR A 238 5.19 20.99 12.34
CA THR A 238 5.73 22.11 13.15
C THR A 238 6.64 21.67 14.29
N ASN A 239 6.37 20.49 14.87
CA ASN A 239 7.19 19.89 15.94
C ASN A 239 8.21 18.87 15.42
N SER A 240 8.33 18.70 14.10
CA SER A 240 9.29 17.79 13.48
C SER A 240 10.58 18.52 13.14
N HIS A 241 11.71 18.01 13.60
CA HIS A 241 13.02 18.64 13.40
C HIS A 241 13.66 18.32 12.06
N ALA A 242 14.25 19.33 11.43
CA ALA A 242 15.09 19.15 10.25
C ALA A 242 16.36 18.35 10.58
N SER A 243 16.83 17.54 9.62
CA SER A 243 18.02 16.71 9.77
C SER A 243 18.74 16.57 8.43
N GLU A 244 20.04 16.82 8.36
CA GLU A 244 20.78 16.84 7.08
C GLU A 244 20.76 15.52 6.31
N LYS A 245 20.70 14.38 7.01
CA LYS A 245 20.64 13.03 6.38
C LYS A 245 19.23 12.48 6.22
N CYS A 246 18.19 13.25 6.58
CA CYS A 246 16.82 12.74 6.59
C CYS A 246 15.83 13.75 6.02
N GLY A 247 14.89 13.26 5.21
CA GLY A 247 13.75 14.04 4.74
C GLY A 247 12.43 13.49 5.27
N TYR A 248 11.40 14.35 5.29
CA TYR A 248 10.02 13.95 5.50
C TYR A 248 9.36 13.80 4.15
N PHE A 249 8.66 12.69 3.96
CA PHE A 249 8.05 12.35 2.69
C PHE A 249 6.61 11.91 2.88
N LEU A 250 5.77 12.32 1.93
CA LEU A 250 4.41 11.83 1.82
C LEU A 250 4.27 11.08 0.50
N HIS A 251 3.95 9.79 0.59
CA HIS A 251 3.57 8.98 -0.54
C HIS A 251 2.05 8.83 -0.59
N LEU A 252 1.47 9.09 -1.75
CA LEU A 252 0.03 8.98 -2.00
C LEU A 252 -0.22 8.05 -3.17
N THR A 253 -1.08 7.06 -2.92
CA THR A 253 -1.73 6.26 -3.96
C THR A 253 -3.20 6.65 -3.99
N LEU A 254 -3.63 7.30 -5.07
CA LEU A 254 -4.96 7.90 -5.17
C LEU A 254 -5.83 7.16 -6.20
N PRO A 255 -7.13 6.95 -5.89
CA PRO A 255 -8.14 6.48 -6.85
C PRO A 255 -8.26 7.34 -8.10
N VAL A 256 -8.81 6.83 -9.20
CA VAL A 256 -9.18 7.67 -10.36
C VAL A 256 -10.03 8.87 -9.97
N ASP A 257 -10.87 8.75 -8.94
CA ASP A 257 -11.72 9.82 -8.42
C ASP A 257 -10.96 11.07 -7.91
N LEU A 258 -9.71 10.89 -7.47
CA LEU A 258 -8.87 11.93 -6.88
C LEU A 258 -7.50 11.93 -7.54
N PHE A 259 -6.94 13.11 -7.78
CA PHE A 259 -5.56 13.19 -8.24
C PHE A 259 -4.91 14.45 -7.68
N VAL A 260 -3.58 14.48 -7.68
CA VAL A 260 -2.84 15.66 -7.21
C VAL A 260 -3.04 16.82 -8.18
N ASP A 261 -3.44 17.98 -7.67
CA ASP A 261 -3.46 19.21 -8.46
C ASP A 261 -2.01 19.70 -8.65
N ARG A 262 -1.41 19.32 -9.77
CA ARG A 262 -0.02 19.69 -10.12
C ARG A 262 0.20 21.19 -10.35
N PHE A 263 -0.87 22.00 -10.43
CA PHE A 263 -0.75 23.45 -10.61
C PHE A 263 -0.76 24.18 -9.27
N GLN A 264 -1.24 23.52 -8.21
CA GLN A 264 -1.29 24.07 -6.85
C GLN A 264 -0.35 23.34 -5.89
N SER A 265 0.12 22.14 -6.25
CA SER A 265 1.04 21.32 -5.46
C SER A 265 2.27 20.93 -6.29
N SER A 266 3.42 20.79 -5.64
CA SER A 266 4.70 20.46 -6.28
C SER A 266 5.23 19.10 -5.81
N PRO A 267 4.69 17.97 -6.29
CA PRO A 267 5.24 16.66 -5.96
C PRO A 267 6.63 16.47 -6.61
N LEU A 268 7.48 15.65 -5.97
CA LEU A 268 8.74 15.19 -6.56
C LEU A 268 8.48 14.40 -7.85
N PHE A 269 7.44 13.57 -7.82
CA PHE A 269 6.91 12.92 -9.02
C PHE A 269 5.40 12.73 -8.92
N LEU A 270 4.78 12.65 -10.09
CA LEU A 270 3.38 12.28 -10.26
C LEU A 270 3.28 11.34 -11.47
N TYR A 271 2.72 10.16 -11.26
CA TYR A 271 2.49 9.14 -12.30
C TYR A 271 1.02 8.73 -12.33
N GLY A 272 0.55 8.20 -13.48
CA GLY A 272 -0.84 7.78 -13.67
C GLY A 272 -1.78 8.88 -14.17
N ALA A 273 -3.05 8.83 -13.75
CA ALA A 273 -4.13 9.68 -14.25
C ALA A 273 -4.02 11.15 -13.82
N GLN A 274 -3.64 12.04 -14.75
CA GLN A 274 -3.41 13.47 -14.48
C GLN A 274 -4.26 14.43 -15.31
N ASP A 275 -5.03 13.93 -16.28
CA ASP A 275 -5.87 14.79 -17.13
C ASP A 275 -6.91 15.51 -16.26
N LEU A 276 -7.02 16.84 -16.31
CA LEU A 276 -7.98 17.57 -15.47
C LEU A 276 -9.43 17.47 -15.97
N GLU A 277 -9.60 17.22 -17.27
CA GLU A 277 -10.88 17.39 -17.96
C GLU A 277 -11.63 16.06 -18.10
N LEU A 278 -10.93 14.92 -17.99
CA LEU A 278 -11.55 13.62 -18.12
C LEU A 278 -12.30 13.21 -16.84
N PRO A 279 -13.59 12.83 -16.94
CA PRO A 279 -14.34 12.33 -15.79
C PRO A 279 -13.88 10.93 -15.40
N GLU A 280 -14.12 10.56 -14.14
CA GLU A 280 -13.64 9.30 -13.56
C GLU A 280 -14.16 8.07 -14.33
N TYR A 281 -15.42 8.05 -14.73
CA TYR A 281 -16.03 6.92 -15.45
C TYR A 281 -15.44 6.66 -16.85
N LYS A 282 -14.68 7.60 -17.43
CA LYS A 282 -13.94 7.36 -18.67
C LYS A 282 -12.62 6.64 -18.43
N LEU A 283 -12.03 6.81 -17.24
CA LEU A 283 -10.71 6.29 -16.90
C LEU A 283 -10.77 4.91 -16.24
N ARG A 284 -11.91 4.49 -15.67
CA ARG A 284 -12.08 3.22 -14.92
C ARG A 284 -11.54 1.96 -15.61
N ASN A 285 -11.51 1.94 -16.94
CA ASN A 285 -11.03 0.79 -17.72
C ASN A 285 -9.57 0.94 -18.19
N GLU A 286 -9.00 2.12 -18.09
CA GLU A 286 -7.65 2.44 -18.58
C GLU A 286 -6.63 2.37 -17.45
N THR A 287 -6.96 2.94 -16.30
CA THR A 287 -6.08 2.97 -15.13
C THR A 287 -6.91 2.99 -13.86
N TRP A 288 -6.32 2.54 -12.77
CA TRP A 288 -6.91 2.70 -11.46
C TRP A 288 -6.63 4.09 -10.87
N GLY A 289 -5.54 4.77 -11.16
CA GLY A 289 -5.38 6.07 -10.53
C GLY A 289 -4.02 6.70 -10.72
N SER A 290 -3.49 7.24 -9.63
CA SER A 290 -2.21 7.94 -9.64
C SER A 290 -1.37 7.64 -8.42
N GLU A 291 -0.07 7.82 -8.57
CA GLU A 291 0.92 7.73 -7.50
C GLU A 291 1.74 9.01 -7.48
N SER A 292 2.03 9.50 -6.27
CA SER A 292 2.86 10.68 -6.09
C SER A 292 3.69 10.60 -4.82
N LEU A 293 4.82 11.29 -4.84
CA LEU A 293 5.70 11.48 -3.70
C LEU A 293 5.96 12.96 -3.52
N PHE A 294 5.84 13.43 -2.29
CA PHE A 294 6.17 14.79 -1.88
C PHE A 294 7.33 14.74 -0.90
N GLU A 295 8.25 15.68 -1.04
CA GLU A 295 9.16 16.09 0.03
C GLU A 295 8.46 17.18 0.84
N LEU A 296 8.47 17.06 2.16
CA LEU A 296 7.81 17.97 3.07
C LEU A 296 8.82 18.76 3.88
N ASP A 297 8.47 20.01 4.18
CA ASP A 297 9.26 20.89 5.01
C ASP A 297 9.04 20.55 6.49
N ALA A 298 10.12 20.25 7.20
CA ALA A 298 10.14 20.13 8.65
C ALA A 298 9.88 21.50 9.30
N GLU A 299 9.36 21.51 10.53
CA GLU A 299 9.04 22.72 11.32
C GLU A 299 7.96 23.60 10.66
N GLN A 300 7.18 23.05 9.73
CA GLN A 300 6.15 23.79 8.98
C GLN A 300 4.84 23.02 8.86
N LEU A 301 3.77 23.78 8.60
CA LEU A 301 2.50 23.23 8.13
C LEU A 301 2.58 23.11 6.60
N ASN A 302 2.53 21.87 6.11
CA ASN A 302 2.58 21.58 4.68
C ASN A 302 1.15 21.48 4.14
N GLU A 303 0.92 21.98 2.92
CA GLU A 303 -0.37 21.92 2.24
C GLU A 303 -0.23 21.17 0.92
N ILE A 304 -1.08 20.16 0.71
CA ILE A 304 -1.19 19.44 -0.56
C ILE A 304 -2.62 19.59 -1.06
N THR A 305 -2.76 20.16 -2.25
CA THR A 305 -4.05 20.30 -2.91
C THR A 305 -4.28 19.14 -3.87
N LEU A 306 -5.37 18.43 -3.65
CA LEU A 306 -5.91 17.41 -4.53
C LEU A 306 -7.01 18.02 -5.40
N HIS A 307 -7.45 17.25 -6.39
CA HIS A 307 -8.58 17.59 -7.25
C HIS A 307 -9.48 16.39 -7.39
N SER A 308 -10.78 16.59 -7.15
CA SER A 308 -11.82 15.58 -7.34
C SER A 308 -12.30 15.55 -8.79
N ARG A 309 -12.48 14.37 -9.38
CA ARG A 309 -13.05 14.23 -10.72
C ARG A 309 -14.56 14.25 -10.69
N TYR A 310 -15.15 14.62 -11.82
CA TYR A 310 -16.56 14.36 -12.05
C TYR A 310 -16.82 12.85 -12.04
N VAL A 311 -17.70 12.44 -11.13
CA VAL A 311 -18.13 11.06 -10.93
C VAL A 311 -19.36 10.74 -11.78
N GLU A 312 -19.60 9.46 -12.01
CA GLU A 312 -20.74 8.99 -12.82
C GLU A 312 -22.09 9.52 -12.30
N PRO A 313 -22.89 10.21 -13.16
CA PRO A 313 -24.22 10.68 -12.79
C PRO A 313 -25.15 9.53 -12.41
N VAL A 314 -26.00 9.76 -11.41
CA VAL A 314 -27.01 8.78 -10.95
C VAL A 314 -28.36 9.47 -10.73
N ALA A 315 -29.44 8.69 -10.65
CA ALA A 315 -30.75 9.24 -10.33
C ALA A 315 -30.83 9.61 -8.83
N GLY A 316 -31.28 10.83 -8.55
CA GLY A 316 -31.43 11.38 -7.22
C GLY A 316 -30.18 12.07 -6.68
N ASN A 317 -30.36 12.86 -5.62
CA ASN A 317 -29.28 13.60 -4.95
C ASN A 317 -28.42 12.66 -4.11
N GLN A 318 -27.40 12.08 -4.74
CA GLN A 318 -26.44 11.18 -4.10
C GLN A 318 -25.01 11.76 -4.15
N SER A 319 -24.13 11.23 -3.29
CA SER A 319 -22.70 11.51 -3.31
C SER A 319 -21.90 10.21 -3.42
N LYS A 320 -20.66 10.30 -3.90
CA LYS A 320 -19.67 9.22 -3.84
C LYS A 320 -18.68 9.55 -2.72
N THR A 321 -18.56 8.68 -1.73
CA THR A 321 -17.47 8.75 -0.75
C THR A 321 -16.27 7.99 -1.30
N VAL A 322 -15.10 8.61 -1.22
CA VAL A 322 -13.83 8.09 -1.71
C VAL A 322 -12.82 8.21 -0.58
N ASP A 323 -12.30 7.08 -0.15
CA ASP A 323 -11.24 6.96 0.85
C ASP A 323 -9.88 6.64 0.23
N PHE A 324 -8.83 7.16 0.87
CA PHE A 324 -7.43 6.86 0.58
C PHE A 324 -6.59 6.96 1.86
N THR A 325 -5.46 6.25 1.92
CA THR A 325 -4.58 6.26 3.09
C THR A 325 -3.24 6.91 2.74
N PRO A 326 -2.93 8.10 3.28
CA PRO A 326 -1.61 8.70 3.12
C PRO A 326 -0.52 7.89 3.84
N LEU A 327 0.65 7.76 3.22
CA LEU A 327 1.84 7.19 3.85
C LEU A 327 2.84 8.30 4.14
N LEU A 328 2.85 8.79 5.37
CA LEU A 328 3.82 9.77 5.87
C LEU A 328 4.98 9.04 6.54
N PHE A 329 6.20 9.36 6.15
CA PHE A 329 7.39 8.74 6.72
C PHE A 329 8.58 9.68 6.68
N ARG A 330 9.51 9.43 7.60
CA ARG A 330 10.86 10.01 7.56
C ARG A 330 11.79 9.01 6.88
N ALA A 331 12.52 9.45 5.87
CA ALA A 331 13.51 8.63 5.18
C ALA A 331 14.91 9.15 5.50
N CYS A 332 15.80 8.29 5.97
CA CYS A 332 17.18 8.63 6.34
C CYS A 332 18.16 7.74 5.59
N ASP A 333 19.12 8.31 4.88
CA ASP A 333 20.21 7.53 4.30
C ASP A 333 21.20 7.11 5.39
N SER A 334 21.47 5.81 5.45
CA SER A 334 22.37 5.20 6.42
C SER A 334 23.65 4.71 5.77
N ASP A 335 24.76 4.67 6.52
CA ASP A 335 25.99 4.04 6.02
C ASP A 335 25.96 2.49 6.17
N GLU A 336 24.83 1.95 6.63
CA GLU A 336 24.60 0.53 6.93
C GLU A 336 24.32 -0.31 5.67
N LYS A 337 25.27 -1.19 5.32
CA LYS A 337 25.15 -2.09 4.15
C LYS A 337 24.33 -3.35 4.43
N THR A 338 24.11 -3.70 5.70
CA THR A 338 23.45 -4.94 6.12
C THR A 338 21.93 -4.84 6.21
N LEU A 339 21.34 -3.67 5.88
CA LEU A 339 19.88 -3.48 5.82
C LEU A 339 19.19 -4.45 4.85
N LEU A 340 19.91 -4.96 3.85
CA LEU A 340 19.41 -5.92 2.86
C LEU A 340 19.42 -7.38 3.36
N GLU A 341 19.98 -7.66 4.54
CA GLU A 341 20.19 -9.02 5.06
C GLU A 341 19.03 -9.52 5.96
N ASN A 342 17.87 -8.84 5.96
CA ASN A 342 16.72 -9.25 6.75
C ASN A 342 16.19 -10.64 6.29
N PRO A 343 16.09 -11.63 7.19
CA PRO A 343 15.73 -13.00 6.82
C PRO A 343 14.22 -13.24 6.65
N PHE A 344 13.38 -12.28 7.06
CA PHE A 344 11.92 -12.42 7.08
C PHE A 344 11.26 -11.77 5.88
N TYR A 345 11.79 -10.63 5.43
CA TYR A 345 11.32 -9.92 4.25
C TYR A 345 12.50 -9.20 3.59
N SER A 346 12.37 -8.93 2.30
CA SER A 346 13.28 -8.03 1.59
C SER A 346 12.55 -6.77 1.15
N ARG A 347 13.30 -5.67 1.02
CA ARG A 347 12.84 -4.49 0.28
C ARG A 347 12.46 -4.90 -1.15
N GLY A 348 11.43 -4.29 -1.71
CA GLY A 348 10.91 -4.69 -3.02
C GLY A 348 10.47 -3.53 -3.89
N LEU A 349 9.73 -3.86 -4.96
CA LEU A 349 9.05 -2.89 -5.81
C LEU A 349 8.01 -2.10 -4.99
N GLY A 350 7.90 -0.80 -5.21
CA GLY A 350 6.99 0.12 -4.51
C GLY A 350 7.66 1.48 -4.26
N TYR A 351 7.10 2.28 -3.34
CA TYR A 351 7.67 3.61 -3.03
C TYR A 351 9.15 3.54 -2.59
N GLU A 352 9.53 2.43 -1.97
CA GLU A 352 10.90 2.08 -1.61
C GLU A 352 11.86 2.13 -2.81
N SER A 353 11.40 1.87 -4.03
CA SER A 353 12.25 1.87 -5.23
C SER A 353 12.79 3.25 -5.62
N PHE A 354 12.20 4.34 -5.11
CA PHE A 354 12.64 5.71 -5.38
C PHE A 354 13.78 6.20 -4.47
N PHE A 355 14.18 5.38 -3.49
CA PHE A 355 15.19 5.73 -2.50
C PHE A 355 16.43 4.83 -2.62
N THR A 356 17.54 5.23 -2.00
CA THR A 356 18.78 4.46 -2.04
C THR A 356 18.64 3.13 -1.27
N PRO A 357 19.38 2.05 -1.59
CA PRO A 357 19.24 0.75 -0.93
C PRO A 357 19.47 0.78 0.60
N ASN A 358 20.20 1.78 1.08
CA ASN A 358 20.59 2.02 2.46
C ASN A 358 19.70 3.04 3.20
N THR A 359 18.58 3.47 2.59
CA THR A 359 17.58 4.29 3.25
C THR A 359 16.80 3.50 4.32
N ILE A 360 16.64 4.09 5.49
CA ILE A 360 15.79 3.62 6.58
C ILE A 360 14.53 4.50 6.63
N PHE A 361 13.38 3.87 6.81
CA PHE A 361 12.06 4.48 6.80
C PHE A 361 11.41 4.41 8.19
N GLY A 362 11.18 5.58 8.79
CA GLY A 362 10.37 5.76 9.99
C GLY A 362 8.95 6.16 9.61
N ALA A 363 8.00 5.23 9.59
CA ALA A 363 6.62 5.52 9.21
C ALA A 363 5.80 6.07 10.38
N PHE A 364 4.97 7.07 10.11
CA PHE A 364 4.02 7.62 11.08
C PHE A 364 2.66 6.92 10.93
N PRO A 365 2.03 6.50 12.03
CA PRO A 365 0.71 5.87 11.95
C PRO A 365 -0.34 6.91 11.57
N LEU A 366 -0.94 6.74 10.39
CA LEU A 366 -1.99 7.63 9.88
C LEU A 366 -3.30 6.87 9.68
N ARG A 367 -4.40 7.62 9.62
CA ARG A 367 -5.73 7.09 9.31
C ARG A 367 -6.05 7.35 7.84
N SER A 368 -6.94 6.54 7.29
CA SER A 368 -7.56 6.83 5.99
C SER A 368 -8.35 8.14 6.07
N LEU A 369 -8.27 8.91 4.99
CA LEU A 369 -9.01 10.14 4.79
C LEU A 369 -10.16 9.89 3.83
N GLU A 370 -11.30 10.54 4.07
CA GLU A 370 -12.51 10.39 3.25
C GLU A 370 -12.87 11.71 2.58
N VAL A 371 -13.11 11.66 1.27
CA VAL A 371 -13.58 12.77 0.45
C VAL A 371 -14.97 12.44 -0.09
N THR A 372 -15.93 13.34 0.12
CA THR A 372 -17.28 13.20 -0.43
C THR A 372 -17.43 14.03 -1.70
N ILE A 373 -17.65 13.37 -2.84
CA ILE A 373 -17.82 13.99 -4.14
C ILE A 373 -19.31 14.02 -4.50
N PRO A 374 -19.91 15.19 -4.80
CA PRO A 374 -21.31 15.27 -5.20
C PRO A 374 -21.53 14.61 -6.57
N ARG A 375 -22.61 13.83 -6.73
CA ARG A 375 -23.00 13.25 -8.03
C ARG A 375 -24.03 14.14 -8.73
N PRO A 376 -23.90 14.36 -10.05
CA PRO A 376 -24.96 14.99 -10.82
C PRO A 376 -26.23 14.12 -10.86
N ASP A 377 -27.40 14.74 -10.65
CA ASP A 377 -28.70 14.08 -10.74
C ASP A 377 -29.19 14.00 -12.19
N THR A 378 -29.37 12.78 -12.69
CA THR A 378 -29.89 12.54 -14.05
C THR A 378 -31.36 12.90 -14.22
N ALA A 379 -32.14 13.01 -13.14
CA ALA A 379 -33.56 13.37 -13.20
C ALA A 379 -33.79 14.78 -13.79
N HIS A 380 -32.83 15.68 -13.61
CA HIS A 380 -32.88 17.05 -14.11
C HIS A 380 -32.13 17.26 -15.43
N TYR A 381 -31.58 16.19 -16.03
CA TYR A 381 -30.72 16.30 -17.20
C TYR A 381 -31.43 16.94 -18.42
N GLU A 382 -32.59 16.42 -18.81
CA GLU A 382 -33.32 16.95 -19.98
C GLU A 382 -33.80 18.39 -19.77
N THR A 383 -34.25 18.72 -18.56
CA THR A 383 -34.62 20.10 -18.20
C THR A 383 -33.42 21.03 -18.31
N THR A 384 -32.26 20.63 -17.75
CA THR A 384 -31.02 21.41 -17.77
C THR A 384 -30.55 21.63 -19.20
N LYS A 385 -30.58 20.58 -20.03
CA LYS A 385 -30.23 20.62 -21.45
C LYS A 385 -31.11 21.59 -22.23
N LEU A 386 -32.44 21.52 -22.05
CA LEU A 386 -33.39 22.39 -22.75
C LEU A 386 -33.22 23.87 -22.36
N VAL A 387 -33.06 24.14 -21.06
CA VAL A 387 -32.84 25.49 -20.54
C VAL A 387 -31.52 26.05 -21.08
N THR A 388 -30.44 25.28 -21.01
CA THR A 388 -29.11 25.69 -21.50
C THR A 388 -29.16 25.97 -23.00
N LEU A 389 -29.79 25.10 -23.79
CA LEU A 389 -29.95 25.31 -25.24
C LEU A 389 -30.72 26.60 -25.54
N THR A 390 -31.80 26.85 -24.80
CA THR A 390 -32.63 28.04 -24.97
C THR A 390 -31.83 29.31 -24.60
N CYS A 391 -31.09 29.29 -23.49
CA CYS A 391 -30.19 30.38 -23.11
C CYS A 391 -29.12 30.65 -24.17
N LEU A 392 -28.51 29.60 -24.74
CA LEU A 392 -27.50 29.74 -25.80
C LEU A 392 -28.11 30.34 -27.08
N LEU A 393 -29.29 29.87 -27.49
CA LEU A 393 -29.99 30.39 -28.66
C LEU A 393 -30.39 31.86 -28.48
N VAL A 394 -30.95 32.23 -27.33
CA VAL A 394 -31.31 33.62 -27.02
C VAL A 394 -30.07 34.50 -27.00
N SER A 395 -28.96 34.03 -26.42
CA SER A 395 -27.69 34.75 -26.39
C SER A 395 -27.11 34.95 -27.79
N LEU A 396 -27.17 33.92 -28.64
CA LEU A 396 -26.73 33.99 -30.04
C LEU A 396 -27.57 35.00 -30.82
N VAL A 397 -28.90 34.94 -30.70
CA VAL A 397 -29.81 35.91 -31.34
C VAL A 397 -29.53 37.32 -30.87
N TYR A 398 -29.32 37.52 -29.57
CA TYR A 398 -28.99 38.83 -29.00
C TYR A 398 -27.69 39.40 -29.57
N ILE A 399 -26.61 38.58 -29.62
CA ILE A 399 -25.32 38.99 -30.19
C ILE A 399 -25.47 39.32 -31.68
N LEU A 400 -26.17 38.48 -32.45
CA LEU A 400 -26.42 38.72 -33.87
C LEU A 400 -27.20 40.01 -34.10
N LEU A 401 -28.26 40.27 -33.32
CA LEU A 401 -29.01 41.52 -33.38
C LEU A 401 -28.13 42.73 -33.06
N LYS A 402 -27.24 42.63 -32.06
CA LYS A 402 -26.29 43.71 -31.73
C LYS A 402 -25.25 43.97 -32.81
N ILE A 403 -24.80 42.95 -33.54
CA ILE A 403 -23.84 43.09 -34.65
C ILE A 403 -24.53 43.69 -35.88
N ILE A 404 -25.74 43.23 -36.22
CA ILE A 404 -26.47 43.67 -37.41
C ILE A 404 -27.05 45.07 -37.23
N VAL A 405 -27.55 45.38 -36.03
CA VAL A 405 -28.02 46.72 -35.68
C VAL A 405 -26.81 47.59 -35.35
N LYS A 406 -26.15 48.11 -36.39
CA LYS A 406 -25.11 49.16 -36.27
C LYS A 406 -25.59 50.21 -35.25
N PRO A 407 -24.75 50.65 -34.29
CA PRO A 407 -25.08 51.83 -33.53
C PRO A 407 -25.27 52.95 -34.55
N ARG A 408 -26.47 53.54 -34.61
CA ARG A 408 -26.65 54.82 -35.29
C ARG A 408 -25.69 55.77 -34.58
N SER A 409 -24.53 56.01 -35.21
CA SER A 409 -23.62 57.09 -34.86
C SER A 409 -24.48 58.34 -34.76
N GLY A 410 -24.74 58.76 -33.53
CA GLY A 410 -25.39 60.03 -33.27
C GLY A 410 -24.55 61.09 -33.95
N ARG A 411 -25.16 61.78 -34.92
CA ARG A 411 -24.67 63.05 -35.46
C ARG A 411 -24.32 63.94 -34.27
N HIS A 412 -23.04 64.04 -33.93
CA HIS A 412 -22.53 65.21 -33.24
C HIS A 412 -22.53 66.33 -34.29
N THR A 413 -23.59 67.14 -34.26
CA THR A 413 -23.59 68.47 -34.85
C THR A 413 -22.48 69.29 -34.17
N ALA A 414 -21.35 69.42 -34.86
CA ALA A 414 -20.38 70.47 -34.58
C ALA A 414 -20.96 71.82 -35.06
N LYS A 415 -20.62 72.85 -34.29
CA LYS A 415 -21.08 74.25 -34.32
C LYS A 415 -21.18 74.88 -35.70
#